data_AF-A0A9D6WS07-F1
#
_entry.id   AF-A0A9D6WS07-F1
#
_cell.length_a   1.000
_cell.length_b   1.000
_cell.length_c   1.000
_cell.angle_alpha   90.00
_cell.angle_beta   90.00
_cell.angle_gamma   90.00
#
_symmetry.space_group_name_H-M   'P 1'
#
loop_
_entity.id
_entity.type
_entity.pdbx_description
1 polymer ?
#
loop_
_entity_poly.entity_id
_entity_poly.type
_entity_poly.pdbx_seq_one_letter_code
_entity_poly.pdbx_strand_id
1 'polypeptide(L)' 'MPTDRAIAQRGGEIRRKHQLKLPDAIIAASCMRSGGHLFSKDPHFRRLIKVHVVEGTIY' A
#
# COMPACT_ATOMS: atom_id res chain seq x y z
N MET A 1 -10.86 -2.82 17.65
CA MET A 1 -10.83 -2.99 16.18
C MET A 1 -9.55 -3.74 15.77
N PRO A 2 -9.59 -5.07 15.63
CA PRO A 2 -8.41 -5.89 15.31
C PRO A 2 -7.78 -5.55 13.94
N THR A 3 -8.61 -5.10 13.00
CA THR A 3 -8.21 -4.74 11.62
C THR A 3 -7.24 -3.57 11.58
N ASP A 4 -7.47 -2.51 12.37
CA ASP A 4 -6.62 -1.31 12.36
C ASP A 4 -5.21 -1.61 12.88
N ARG A 5 -5.11 -2.44 13.94
CA ARG A 5 -3.81 -2.90 14.46
C ARG A 5 -3.06 -3.71 13.41
N ALA A 6 -3.73 -4.62 12.71
CA ALA A 6 -3.10 -5.43 11.67
C ALA A 6 -2.59 -4.57 10.49
N ILE A 7 -3.38 -3.57 10.06
CA ILE A 7 -2.97 -2.61 9.02
C ILE A 7 -1.79 -1.78 9.49
N ALA A 8 -1.80 -1.28 10.72
CA ALA A 8 -0.71 -0.47 11.28
C ALA A 8 0.60 -1.27 11.38
N GLN A 9 0.54 -2.50 11.88
CA GLN A 9 1.69 -3.39 11.95
C GLN A 9 2.24 -3.68 10.55
N ARG A 10 1.35 -4.04 9.61
CA ARG A 10 1.74 -4.33 8.23
C ARG A 10 2.31 -3.11 7.51
N GLY A 11 1.75 -1.92 7.73
CA GLY A 11 2.26 -0.67 7.20
C GLY A 11 3.66 -0.36 7.75
N GLY A 12 3.92 -0.62 9.03
CA GLY A 12 5.25 -0.50 9.61
C GLY A 12 6.30 -1.39 8.94
N GLU A 13 5.93 -2.65 8.63
CA GLU A 13 6.79 -3.58 7.90
C GLU A 13 7.06 -3.12 6.46
N ILE A 14 6.00 -2.72 5.74
CA ILE A 14 6.10 -2.24 4.36
C ILE A 14 6.98 -1.00 4.28
N ARG A 15 6.77 -0.05 5.19
CA ARG A 15 7.59 1.17 5.31
C ARG A 15 9.08 0.84 5.42
N ARG A 16 9.45 -0.05 6.34
CA ARG A 16 10.86 -0.43 6.53
C ARG A 16 11.43 -1.18 5.34
N LYS A 17 10.67 -2.14 4.78
CA LYS A 17 11.13 -2.99 3.68
C LYS A 17 11.32 -2.24 2.36
N HIS A 18 10.41 -1.32 2.04
CA HIS A 18 10.36 -0.62 0.75
C HIS A 18 10.75 0.86 0.83
N GLN A 19 11.15 1.33 2.02
CA GLN A 19 11.51 2.72 2.32
C GLN A 19 10.41 3.72 1.91
N LEU A 20 9.15 3.35 2.15
CA LEU A 20 7.99 4.19 1.86
C LEU A 20 7.72 5.19 2.97
N LYS A 21 7.07 6.31 2.63
CA LYS A 21 6.49 7.20 3.63
C LYS A 21 5.38 6.44 4.38
N LEU A 22 5.16 6.82 5.64
CA LEU A 22 4.16 6.16 6.48
C LEU A 22 2.76 6.14 5.84
N PRO A 23 2.23 7.24 5.28
CA PRO A 23 0.91 7.23 4.63
C PRO A 23 0.81 6.20 3.50
N ASP A 24 1.79 6.18 2.60
CA ASP A 24 1.82 5.25 1.46
C ASP A 24 1.88 3.80 1.93
N ALA A 25 2.65 3.52 2.99
CA ALA A 25 2.73 2.20 3.56
C ALA A 25 1.40 1.73 4.18
N ILE A 26 0.61 2.64 4.76
CA ILE A 26 -0.73 2.35 5.27
C ILE A 26 -1.72 2.09 4.12
N ILE A 27 -1.68 2.91 3.06
CA ILE A 27 -2.50 2.71 1.86
C ILE A 27 -2.22 1.33 1.25
N ALA A 28 -0.94 0.99 1.09
CA ALA A 28 -0.51 -0.31 0.59
C ALA A 28 -0.94 -1.47 1.48
N ALA A 29 -0.78 -1.34 2.81
CA ALA A 29 -1.20 -2.37 3.76
C ALA A 29 -2.72 -2.61 3.71
N SER A 30 -3.51 -1.54 3.59
CA SER A 30 -4.96 -1.61 3.46
C SER A 30 -5.37 -2.33 2.16
N CYS A 31 -4.76 -1.94 1.03
CA CYS A 31 -5.00 -2.57 -0.28
C CYS A 31 -4.64 -4.06 -0.29
N MET A 32 -3.47 -4.43 0.26
CA MET A 32 -3.07 -5.84 0.39
C MET A 32 -4.04 -6.64 1.28
N ARG A 33 -4.62 -6.01 2.31
CA ARG A 33 -5.56 -6.68 3.22
C ARG A 33 -6.91 -6.94 2.57
N SER A 34 -7.38 -6.03 1.72
CA SER A 34 -8.63 -6.18 0.97
C SER A 34 -8.48 -7.08 -0.26
N GLY A 35 -7.25 -7.35 -0.71
CA GLY A 35 -6.98 -8.10 -1.95
C GLY A 35 -7.31 -7.32 -3.21
N GLY A 36 -7.45 -5.99 -3.11
CA GLY A 36 -7.80 -5.11 -4.22
C GLY A 36 -6.61 -4.71 -5.09
N HIS A 37 -6.91 -3.94 -6.14
CA HIS A 37 -5.91 -3.30 -7.00
C HIS A 37 -5.75 -1.83 -6.59
N LEU A 38 -4.51 -1.32 -6.57
CA LEU A 38 -4.25 0.09 -6.28
C LEU A 38 -4.11 0.85 -7.60
N PHE A 39 -4.99 1.81 -7.83
CA PHE A 39 -4.88 2.74 -8.95
C PHE A 39 -4.15 3.98 -8.46
N SER A 40 -2.97 4.25 -9.01
CA SER A 40 -2.15 5.38 -8.58
C SER A 40 -1.25 5.86 -9.71
N LYS A 41 -1.00 7.16 -9.74
CA LYS A 41 0.03 7.79 -10.58
C LYS A 41 1.36 7.94 -9.82
N ASP A 42 1.39 7.63 -8.53
CA ASP A 42 2.59 7.79 -7.70
C ASP A 42 3.55 6.60 -7.91
N PRO A 43 4.78 6.84 -8.39
CA PRO A 43 5.77 5.79 -8.64
C PRO A 43 6.25 5.07 -7.38
N HIS A 44 6.02 5.60 -6.17
CA HIS A 44 6.44 4.98 -4.91
C HIS A 44 5.86 3.57 -4.75
N PHE A 45 4.63 3.34 -5.23
CA PHE A 45 3.96 2.03 -5.10
C PHE A 45 4.50 0.97 -6.07
N ARG A 46 5.24 1.35 -7.13
CA ARG A 46 5.82 0.39 -8.10
C ARG A 46 6.78 -0.61 -7.45
N ARG A 47 7.37 -0.25 -6.29
CA ARG A 47 8.30 -1.11 -5.55
C ARG A 47 7.61 -2.24 -4.79
N LEU A 48 6.28 -2.32 -4.82
CA LEU A 48 5.49 -3.27 -4.02
C LEU A 48 5.02 -4.45 -4.88
N ILE A 49 5.70 -5.59 -4.74
CA ILE A 49 5.40 -6.84 -5.49
C ILE A 49 3.95 -7.32 -5.30
N LYS A 50 3.34 -7.04 -4.14
CA LYS A 50 1.98 -7.47 -3.81
C LYS A 50 0.90 -6.40 -4.05
N VAL A 51 1.26 -5.23 -4.60
CA VAL A 51 0.29 -4.20 -4.98
C VAL A 51 0.31 -4.09 -6.49
N HIS A 52 -0.78 -4.47 -7.14
CA HIS A 52 -0.96 -4.22 -8.55
C HIS A 52 -1.24 -2.73 -8.73
N VAL A 53 -0.24 -2.00 -9.22
CA VAL A 53 -0.38 -0.61 -9.60
C VAL A 53 -0.89 -0.56 -11.03
N VAL A 54 -2.09 -0.02 -11.22
CA VAL A 54 -2.59 0.29 -12.57
C VAL A 54 -2.37 1.78 -12.81
N GLU A 55 -1.55 2.08 -13.82
CA GLU A 55 -1.36 3.44 -14.31
C GLU A 55 -2.54 3.78 -15.21
N GLY A 56 -3.37 4.73 -14.78
CA GLY A 56 -4.57 5.12 -15.49
C GLY A 56 -4.91 6.59 -15.30
N THR A 57 -5.64 7.13 -16.27
CA THR A 57 -6.31 8.43 -16.14
C THR A 57 -7.58 8.20 -15.33
N ILE A 58 -7.58 8.64 -14.06
CA ILE A 58 -8.80 8.71 -13.26
C ILE A 58 -9.58 9.93 -13.76
N TYR A 59 -10.76 9.70 -14.33
CA TYR A 59 -11.70 10.73 -14.80
C TYR A 59 -12.62 11.17 -13.66
#